data_AF-A0A078HNB6-F1
#
_entry.id   AF-A0A078HNB6-F1
#
_cell.length_a   1.000
_cell.length_b   1.000
_cell.length_c   1.000
_cell.angle_alpha   90.00
_cell.angle_beta   90.00
_cell.angle_gamma   90.00
#
_symmetry.space_group_name_H-M   'P 1'
#
loop_
_entity.id
_entity.type
_entity.pdbx_description
1 polymer ?
#
loop_
_entity_poly.entity_id
_entity_poly.type
_entity_poly.pdbx_seq_one_letter_code
_entity_poly.pdbx_strand_id
1 'polypeptide(L)'
;MCAGYYSYIYAKCFASTIWQSVCEEDPLSLSTGTLLREKFFKHGGAKDPGELLKDLAGKEIISVHGEGIVPATTCVLNELKL
;
A
#
# COMPACT_ATOMS: atom_id res chain seq x y z
N MET A 1 -23.16 0.43 -14.21
CA MET A 1 -21.89 1.15 -14.35
C MET A 1 -20.90 0.51 -13.39
N CYS A 2 -19.81 -0.09 -13.88
CA CYS A 2 -18.78 -0.60 -12.99
C CYS A 2 -18.10 0.58 -12.31
N ALA A 3 -18.19 0.66 -10.99
CA ALA A 3 -17.57 1.73 -10.20
C ALA A 3 -16.04 1.55 -10.08
N GLY A 4 -15.37 1.12 -11.15
CA GLY A 4 -13.93 0.82 -11.12
C GLY A 4 -13.03 2.05 -11.21
N TYR A 5 -13.55 3.22 -11.60
CA TYR A 5 -12.69 4.38 -11.83
C TYR A 5 -11.97 4.87 -10.56
N TYR A 6 -12.62 4.79 -9.39
CA TYR A 6 -11.99 5.15 -8.13
C TYR A 6 -10.90 4.16 -7.70
N SER A 7 -10.85 2.95 -8.27
CA SER A 7 -9.85 1.95 -7.87
C SER A 7 -8.44 2.41 -8.17
N TYR A 8 -8.23 3.26 -9.19
CA TYR A 8 -6.92 3.81 -9.51
C TYR A 8 -6.41 4.77 -8.44
N ILE A 9 -7.24 5.74 -8.01
CA ILE A 9 -6.81 6.70 -6.98
C ILE A 9 -6.69 6.00 -5.62
N TYR A 10 -7.58 5.03 -5.36
CA TYR A 10 -7.51 4.17 -4.18
C TYR A 10 -6.20 3.37 -4.16
N ALA A 11 -5.86 2.66 -5.24
CA ALA A 11 -4.60 1.93 -5.38
C ALA A 11 -3.37 2.87 -5.28
N LYS A 12 -3.47 4.09 -5.81
CA LYS A 12 -2.40 5.08 -5.72
C LYS A 12 -2.09 5.46 -4.28
N CYS A 13 -3.09 5.63 -3.41
CA CYS A 13 -2.85 5.91 -1.99
C CYS A 13 -2.00 4.81 -1.32
N PHE A 14 -2.27 3.53 -1.62
CA PHE A 14 -1.46 2.42 -1.11
C PHE A 14 -0.06 2.42 -1.71
N ALA A 15 0.06 2.64 -3.02
CA ALA A 15 1.35 2.69 -3.68
C ALA A 15 2.27 3.78 -3.10
N SER A 16 1.76 5.00 -2.92
CA SER A 16 2.52 6.11 -2.31
C SER A 16 2.94 5.80 -0.88
N THR A 17 2.08 5.11 -0.11
CA THR A 17 2.40 4.79 1.28
C THR A 17 3.43 3.65 1.39
N ILE A 18 3.30 2.62 0.54
CA ILE A 18 4.30 1.54 0.44
C ILE A 18 5.64 2.11 -0.02
N TRP A 19 5.62 3.03 -0.99
CA TRP A 19 6.83 3.70 -1.46
C TRP A 19 7.55 4.41 -0.31
N GLN A 20 6.84 5.27 0.45
CA GLN A 20 7.43 5.98 1.58
C GLN A 20 7.90 5.05 2.71
N SER A 21 7.13 4.01 3.02
CA SER A 21 7.43 3.16 4.18
C SER A 21 8.48 2.09 3.92
N VAL A 22 8.62 1.64 2.66
CA VAL A 22 9.45 0.47 2.30
C VAL A 22 10.55 0.82 1.32
N CYS A 23 10.31 1.75 0.39
CA CYS A 23 11.25 2.05 -0.70
C CYS A 23 12.02 3.37 -0.52
N GLU A 24 11.58 4.29 0.34
CA GLU A 24 12.20 5.62 0.47
C GLU A 24 13.64 5.57 0.99
N GLU A 25 13.93 4.66 1.93
CA GLU A 25 15.29 4.50 2.46
C GLU A 25 16.26 3.92 1.42
N ASP A 26 15.89 2.84 0.73
CA ASP A 26 16.72 2.22 -0.31
C ASP A 26 15.87 1.62 -1.44
N PRO A 27 15.58 2.43 -2.50
CA PRO A 27 14.62 2.05 -3.54
C PRO A 27 15.15 0.98 -4.50
N LEU A 28 16.46 0.72 -4.52
CA LEU A 28 17.09 -0.24 -5.43
C LEU A 28 17.75 -1.43 -4.69
N SER A 29 17.53 -1.54 -3.37
CA SER A 29 18.03 -2.68 -2.61
C SER A 29 17.32 -3.97 -3.00
N LEU A 30 18.11 -5.02 -3.22
CA LEU A 30 17.61 -6.38 -3.41
C LEU A 30 16.80 -6.85 -2.18
N SER A 31 17.20 -6.40 -0.99
CA SER A 31 16.54 -6.79 0.27
C SER A 31 15.10 -6.27 0.33
N THR A 32 14.88 -4.99 -0.01
CA THR A 32 13.58 -4.34 -0.13
C THR A 32 12.68 -5.04 -1.16
N GLY A 33 13.22 -5.32 -2.35
CA GLY A 33 12.47 -6.04 -3.39
C GLY A 33 12.08 -7.46 -2.99
N THR A 34 12.97 -8.16 -2.27
CA THR A 34 12.70 -9.52 -1.75
C THR A 34 11.62 -9.50 -0.66
N LEU A 35 11.68 -8.52 0.24
CA LEU A 35 10.67 -8.30 1.29
C LEU A 35 9.29 -8.06 0.66
N LEU A 36 9.20 -7.16 -0.32
CA LEU A 36 7.96 -6.83 -1.01
C LEU A 36 7.37 -8.04 -1.74
N ARG A 37 8.23 -8.85 -2.38
CA ARG A 37 7.80 -10.08 -3.07
C ARG A 37 7.27 -11.13 -2.10
N GLU A 38 8.00 -11.42 -1.03
CA GLU A 38 7.63 -12.48 -0.08
C GLU A 38 6.41 -12.11 0.76
N LYS A 39 6.31 -10.85 1.22
CA LYS A 39 5.22 -10.40 2.10
C LYS A 39 3.96 -9.94 1.39
N PHE A 40 4.06 -9.43 0.15
CA PHE A 40 2.92 -8.84 -0.55
C PHE A 40 2.56 -9.60 -1.83
N PHE A 41 3.47 -9.67 -2.80
CA PHE A 41 3.12 -10.19 -4.14
C PHE A 41 2.90 -11.71 -4.19
N LYS A 42 3.63 -12.49 -3.40
CA LYS A 42 3.56 -13.96 -3.40
C LYS A 42 2.18 -14.51 -3.06
N HIS A 43 1.40 -13.78 -2.27
CA HIS A 43 0.09 -14.23 -1.79
C HIS A 43 -1.05 -13.97 -2.78
N GLY A 44 -0.89 -13.01 -3.71
CA GLY A 44 -1.95 -12.64 -4.65
C GLY A 44 -3.27 -12.30 -3.94
N GLY A 45 -4.37 -12.93 -4.37
CA GLY A 45 -5.70 -12.80 -3.74
C GLY A 45 -6.03 -13.86 -2.69
N ALA A 46 -5.06 -14.70 -2.29
CA ALA A 46 -5.31 -15.81 -1.35
C ALA A 46 -5.28 -15.38 0.12
N LYS A 47 -4.80 -14.17 0.43
CA LYS A 47 -4.69 -13.62 1.79
C LYS A 47 -5.42 -12.28 1.86
N ASP A 48 -5.96 -11.97 3.04
CA ASP A 48 -6.66 -10.70 3.27
C ASP A 48 -5.74 -9.50 2.95
N PRO A 49 -6.21 -8.55 2.10
CA PRO A 49 -5.39 -7.42 1.69
C PRO A 49 -5.04 -6.48 2.85
N GLY A 50 -5.90 -6.36 3.87
CA GLY A 50 -5.61 -5.54 5.05
C GLY A 50 -4.50 -6.14 5.91
N GLU A 51 -4.48 -7.45 6.08
CA GLU A 51 -3.40 -8.15 6.79
C GLU A 51 -2.07 -8.11 6.02
N LEU A 52 -2.11 -8.21 4.68
CA LEU A 52 -0.93 -8.04 3.82
C LEU A 52 -0.32 -6.64 3.94
N LEU A 53 -1.16 -5.60 3.93
CA LEU A 53 -0.72 -4.21 4.03
C LEU A 53 -0.15 -3.89 5.42
N LYS A 54 -0.76 -4.40 6.50
CA LYS A 54 -0.23 -4.28 7.86
C LYS A 54 1.13 -4.95 8.01
N ASP A 55 1.30 -6.15 7.44
CA ASP A 55 2.54 -6.92 7.56
C ASP A 55 3.69 -6.31 6.74
N LEU A 56 3.37 -5.66 5.62
CA LEU A 56 4.36 -5.03 4.74
C LEU A 56 4.86 -3.70 5.30
N ALA A 57 3.94 -2.80 5.65
CA ALA A 57 4.28 -1.40 5.86
C ALA A 57 3.79 -0.84 7.22
N GLY A 58 3.04 -1.64 7.99
CA GLY A 58 2.69 -1.33 9.38
C GLY A 58 1.27 -0.80 9.60
N LYS A 59 0.94 -0.56 10.88
CA LYS A 59 -0.42 -0.22 11.35
C LYS A 59 -0.88 1.20 10.99
N GLU A 60 0.03 2.11 10.67
CA GLU A 60 -0.30 3.53 10.42
C GLU A 60 -0.84 3.80 9.02
N ILE A 61 -0.84 2.79 8.15
CA ILE A 61 -1.08 2.94 6.71
C ILE A 61 -2.53 2.69 6.33
N ILE A 62 -3.22 1.90 7.15
CA ILE A 62 -4.61 1.53 6.94
C ILE A 62 -5.43 1.78 8.20
N SER A 63 -6.42 2.66 8.06
CA SER A 63 -7.50 2.76 9.03
C SER A 63 -8.61 1.80 8.60
N VAL A 64 -8.86 0.78 9.42
CA VAL A 64 -9.99 -0.13 9.19
C VAL A 64 -11.24 0.56 9.73
N HIS A 65 -12.20 0.87 8.85
CA HIS A 65 -13.47 1.50 9.23
C HIS A 65 -14.61 0.57 8.79
N GLY A 66 -15.16 -0.21 9.74
CA GLY A 66 -16.14 -1.26 9.43
C GLY A 66 -15.51 -2.41 8.62
N GLU A 67 -16.15 -2.80 7.51
CA GLU A 67 -15.62 -3.81 6.56
C GLU A 67 -14.68 -3.19 5.49
N GLY A 68 -14.49 -1.88 5.50
CA GLY A 68 -13.68 -1.16 4.51
C GLY A 68 -12.26 -0.86 4.98
N ILE A 69 -11.31 -1.00 4.07
CA ILE A 69 -9.94 -0.52 4.26
C ILE A 69 -9.87 0.93 3.76
N VAL A 70 -9.45 1.86 4.61
CA VAL A 70 -9.24 3.27 4.23
C VAL A 70 -7.73 3.54 4.23
N PRO A 71 -7.12 3.84 3.06
CA PRO A 71 -5.70 4.17 2.99
C PRO A 71 -5.42 5.55 3.58
N ALA A 72 -4.23 5.71 4.15
CA ALA A 72 -3.72 7.03 4.50
C ALA A 72 -3.59 7.91 3.24
N THR A 73 -4.15 9.12 3.28
CA THR A 73 -4.08 10.08 2.17
C THR A 73 -2.90 11.04 2.28
N THR A 74 -2.23 11.10 3.43
CA THR A 74 -1.12 12.01 3.71
C THR A 74 0.06 11.81 2.76
N CYS A 75 0.46 10.56 2.52
CA CYS A 75 1.57 10.21 1.64
C CYS A 75 1.33 10.64 0.19
N VAL A 76 0.16 10.29 -0.36
CA VAL A 76 -0.20 10.69 -1.74
C VAL A 76 -0.43 12.19 -1.88
N LEU A 77 -0.95 12.86 -0.84
CA LEU A 77 -1.10 14.32 -0.84
C LEU A 77 0.27 15.01 -0.82
N ASN A 78 1.26 14.47 -0.11
CA ASN A 78 2.62 14.98 -0.14
C ASN A 78 3.27 14.76 -1.51
N GLU A 79 3.06 13.62 -2.17
CA GLU A 79 3.54 13.41 -3.54
C GLU A 79 2.88 14.34 -4.57
N LEU A 80 1.61 14.71 -4.36
CA LEU A 80 0.84 15.56 -5.27
C LEU A 80 1.05 17.06 -5.03
N LYS A 81 1.53 17.45 -3.84
CA LYS A 81 1.99 18.81 -3.55
C LYS A 81 3.36 18.99 -4.20
N LEU A 82 3.35 19.50 -5.43
CA LEU A 82 4.52 20.00 -6.16
C LEU A 82 5.29 21.04 -5.32
#